data_AF-A0A2M7I182-F1
#
_entry.id   AF-A0A2M7I182-F1
#
_cell.length_a   1.000
_cell.length_b   1.000
_cell.length_c   1.000
_cell.angle_alpha   90.00
_cell.angle_beta   90.00
_cell.angle_gamma   90.00
#
_symmetry.space_group_name_H-M   'P 1'
#
loop_
_entity.id
_entity.type
_entity.pdbx_description
1 polymer ?
#
loop_
_entity_poly.entity_id
_entity_poly.type
_entity_poly.pdbx_seq_one_letter_code
_entity_poly.pdbx_strand_id
1 'polypeptide(L)' 'SDGIQFWGNSFISDPQGVIIAQASNDKEEILIGEINIDHLENVRRNWPFLRDRRIDAYSEITKRMID' A
#
# COMPACT_ATOMS: atom_id res chain seq x y z
N SER A 1 23.28 0.00 -26.14
CA SER A 1 22.70 -0.65 -24.95
C SER A 1 21.23 -0.35 -24.95
N ASP A 2 20.37 -1.34 -24.69
CA ASP A 2 18.90 -1.23 -24.83
C ASP A 2 18.21 -0.42 -23.70
N GLY A 3 18.93 0.52 -23.07
CA GLY A 3 18.37 1.42 -22.06
C GLY A 3 17.85 0.71 -20.80
N ILE A 4 16.85 1.33 -20.18
CA ILE A 4 16.17 0.84 -18.97
C ILE A 4 14.85 0.19 -19.40
N GLN A 5 14.57 -1.00 -18.87
CA GLN A 5 13.26 -1.63 -18.98
C GLN A 5 12.37 -1.14 -17.84
N PHE A 6 11.26 -0.49 -18.17
CA PHE A 6 10.21 -0.16 -17.21
C PHE A 6 9.28 -1.37 -17.05
N TRP A 7 9.01 -1.78 -15.80
CA TRP A 7 8.35 -3.06 -15.50
C TRP A 7 6.84 -2.98 -15.25
N GLY A 8 6.17 -1.87 -15.57
CA GLY A 8 4.71 -1.74 -15.38
C GLY A 8 4.26 -2.14 -13.97
N ASN A 9 3.35 -3.11 -13.87
CA ASN A 9 2.85 -3.70 -12.61
C ASN A 9 2.13 -2.71 -11.68
N SER A 10 1.54 -1.64 -12.22
CA SER A 10 0.60 -0.83 -11.45
C SER A 10 -0.48 -1.72 -10.84
N PHE A 11 -0.84 -1.48 -9.58
CA PHE A 11 -1.85 -2.28 -8.88
C PHE A 11 -2.69 -1.44 -7.94
N ILE A 12 -3.84 -1.98 -7.56
CA ILE A 12 -4.75 -1.44 -6.53
C ILE A 12 -4.84 -2.50 -5.44
N SER A 13 -4.62 -2.13 -4.18
CA SER A 13 -4.78 -3.02 -3.04
C SER A 13 -5.81 -2.51 -2.03
N ASP A 14 -6.45 -3.43 -1.32
CA ASP A 14 -7.28 -3.12 -0.17
C ASP A 14 -6.43 -2.77 1.08
N PRO A 15 -7.05 -2.31 2.19
CA PRO A 15 -6.34 -1.98 3.43
C PRO A 15 -5.71 -3.20 4.15
N GLN A 16 -6.05 -4.43 3.75
CA GLN A 16 -5.47 -5.67 4.27
C GLN A 16 -4.32 -6.18 3.39
N GLY A 17 -4.01 -5.49 2.29
CA GLY A 17 -2.94 -5.82 1.34
C GLY A 17 -3.37 -6.78 0.22
N VAL A 18 -4.66 -7.07 0.07
CA VAL A 18 -5.17 -7.89 -1.04
C VAL A 18 -5.11 -7.08 -2.33
N ILE A 19 -4.54 -7.64 -3.40
CA ILE A 19 -4.53 -7.01 -4.72
C ILE A 19 -5.93 -7.13 -5.35
N ILE A 20 -6.59 -6.01 -5.57
CA ILE A 20 -7.92 -5.91 -6.19
C ILE A 20 -7.83 -5.87 -7.72
N ALA A 21 -6.79 -5.22 -8.25
CA ALA A 21 -6.54 -5.14 -9.68
C ALA A 21 -5.04 -4.95 -9.93
N GLN A 22 -4.50 -5.51 -11.02
CA GLN A 22 -3.10 -5.40 -11.40
C GLN A 22 -2.97 -5.31 -12.92
N ALA A 23 -2.16 -4.36 -13.40
CA ALA A 23 -1.81 -4.20 -14.81
C ALA A 23 -0.66 -5.14 -15.20
N SER A 24 -0.48 -5.38 -16.50
CA SER A 24 0.69 -6.13 -16.98
C SER A 24 2.02 -5.42 -16.69
N ASN A 25 3.11 -6.17 -16.87
CA ASN A 25 4.46 -5.69 -16.67
C ASN A 25 5.10 -5.14 -17.96
N ASP A 26 4.48 -5.36 -19.11
CA ASP A 26 5.07 -5.16 -20.44
C ASP A 26 4.14 -4.51 -21.47
N LYS A 27 2.90 -4.14 -21.12
CA LYS A 27 1.94 -3.52 -22.06
C LYS A 27 1.36 -2.22 -21.54
N GLU A 28 0.94 -1.39 -22.49
CA GLU A 28 0.14 -0.19 -22.23
C GLU A 28 -1.30 -0.59 -21.90
N GLU A 29 -1.79 -0.17 -20.74
CA GLU A 29 -3.10 -0.58 -20.22
C GLU A 29 -3.75 0.53 -19.38
N ILE A 30 -5.08 0.57 -19.37
CA ILE A 30 -5.87 1.32 -18.39
C ILE A 30 -6.30 0.35 -17.31
N LEU A 31 -5.76 0.49 -16.10
CA LEU A 31 -6.18 -0.29 -14.94
C LEU A 31 -7.38 0.36 -14.27
N ILE A 32 -8.48 -0.38 -14.15
CA ILE A 32 -9.70 0.05 -13.46
C ILE A 32 -9.98 -0.93 -12.31
N GLY A 33 -10.26 -0.40 -11.12
CA GLY A 33 -10.67 -1.20 -9.97
C GLY A 33 -11.77 -0.49 -9.18
N GLU A 34 -12.69 -1.27 -8.62
CA GLU A 34 -13.77 -0.77 -7.76
C GLU A 34 -13.31 -0.77 -6.30
N ILE A 35 -13.57 0.33 -5.58
CA ILE A 35 -13.17 0.50 -4.19
C ILE A 35 -14.43 0.68 -3.34
N ASN A 36 -14.64 -0.26 -2.42
CA ASN A 36 -15.68 -0.14 -1.41
C ASN A 36 -15.15 0.56 -0.16
N ILE A 37 -15.62 1.78 0.09
CA ILE A 37 -15.20 2.59 1.25
C ILE A 37 -15.76 2.03 2.56
N ASP A 38 -16.93 1.37 2.55
CA ASP A 38 -17.53 0.80 3.76
C ASP A 38 -16.70 -0.37 4.31
N HIS A 39 -15.97 -1.07 3.44
CA HIS A 39 -15.03 -2.12 3.85
C HIS A 39 -13.90 -1.58 4.74
N LEU A 40 -13.47 -0.32 4.54
CA LEU A 40 -12.41 0.30 5.33
C LEU A 40 -12.77 0.40 6.82
N GLU A 41 -14.02 0.74 7.13
CA GLU A 41 -14.49 0.84 8.53
C GLU A 41 -14.48 -0.52 9.22
N ASN A 42 -14.86 -1.59 8.50
CA ASN A 42 -14.78 -2.95 9.03
C ASN A 42 -13.32 -3.36 9.32
N VAL A 43 -12.40 -3.06 8.41
CA VAL A 43 -10.98 -3.36 8.61
C VAL A 43 -10.42 -2.61 9.81
N ARG A 44 -10.71 -1.33 9.97
CA ARG A 44 -10.23 -0.52 11.12
C ARG A 44 -10.76 -1.01 12.46
N ARG A 45 -11.99 -1.52 12.51
CA ARG A 45 -12.56 -2.12 13.73
C ARG A 45 -11.89 -3.45 14.09
N ASN A 46 -11.60 -4.27 13.09
CA ASN A 46 -10.98 -5.57 13.28
C ASN A 46 -9.48 -5.44 13.59
N TRP A 47 -8.78 -4.51 12.93
CA TRP A 47 -7.35 -4.23 13.07
C TRP A 47 -7.14 -2.78 13.56
N PRO A 48 -7.28 -2.53 14.87
CA PRO A 48 -7.29 -1.18 15.44
C PRO A 48 -5.88 -0.59 15.59
N PHE A 49 -5.06 -0.67 14.55
CA PHE A 49 -3.68 -0.17 14.57
C PHE A 49 -3.61 1.30 15.02
N LEU A 50 -4.50 2.15 14.53
CA LEU A 50 -4.50 3.58 14.89
C LEU A 50 -4.72 3.81 16.39
N ARG A 51 -5.49 2.94 17.06
CA ARG A 51 -5.73 3.00 18.51
C ARG A 51 -4.52 2.52 19.30
N ASP A 52 -3.90 1.44 18.84
CA ASP A 52 -2.89 0.70 19.62
C ASP A 52 -1.44 1.15 19.34
N ARG A 53 -1.22 2.10 18.42
CA ARG A 53 0.11 2.68 18.15
C ARG A 53 0.72 3.29 19.42
N ARG A 54 1.91 2.82 19.79
CA ARG A 54 2.78 3.42 20.81
C ARG A 54 3.55 4.62 20.25
N ILE A 55 2.82 5.70 19.98
CA ILE A 55 3.38 6.91 19.38
C ILE A 55 4.50 7.53 20.22
N ASP A 56 4.48 7.30 21.53
CA ASP A 56 5.51 7.72 22.48
C ASP A 56 6.86 7.03 22.22
N ALA A 57 6.85 5.83 21.61
CA ALA A 57 8.06 5.09 21.26
C ALA A 57 8.57 5.38 19.83
N TYR A 58 7.93 6.29 19.08
CA TYR A 58 8.29 6.55 17.66
C TYR A 58 9.33 7.64 17.46
N SER A 59 9.82 8.28 18.53
CA SER A 59 10.80 9.37 18.45
C SER A 59 12.04 9.00 17.64
N GLU A 60 12.44 7.73 17.67
CA GLU A 60 13.66 7.26 17.02
C GLU A 60 13.48 6.96 15.52
N ILE A 61 12.26 6.70 15.05
CA ILE A 61 11.97 6.38 13.63
C ILE A 61 12.33 7.55 12.70
N THR A 62 12.25 8.77 13.21
CA THR A 62 12.59 9.98 12.46
C THR A 62 14.08 10.28 12.41
N LYS A 63 14.91 9.52 13.16
CA LYS A 63 16.36 9.70 13.17
C LYS A 63 17.02 8.88 12.07
N ARG A 64 18.11 9.43 11.51
CA ARG A 64 18.90 8.75 10.48
C ARG A 64 19.70 7.56 11.04
N MET A 65 20.12 7.65 12.30
CA MET A 65 20.90 6.66 13.05
C MET A 65 20.60 6.85 14.54
N ILE A 66 20.75 5.77 15.32
CA ILE A 66 20.62 5.76 16.79
C ILE A 66 21.92 5.16 17.32
N ASP A 67 22.58 5.88 18.22
CA ASP A 67 23.93 5.61 18.72
C ASP A 67 23.87 4.97 20.11
#